data_AF-A0A367RTQ7-F1
#
_entry.id   AF-A0A367RTQ7-F1
#
_cell.length_a   1.000
_cell.length_b   1.000
_cell.length_c   1.000
_cell.angle_alpha   90.00
_cell.angle_beta   90.00
_cell.angle_gamma   90.00
#
_symmetry.space_group_name_H-M   'P 1'
#
loop_
_entity.id
_entity.type
_entity.pdbx_description
1 polymer ?
#
loop_
_entity_poly.entity_id
_entity_poly.type
_entity_poly.pdbx_seq_one_letter_code
_entity_poly.pdbx_strand_id
1 'polypeptide(L)' 'MPRLVGQRSNTGANITSLIILLAIFGALSEYFGVIDIVPGFGREGRYFHLKFQATNEQMIQQPNQ' A
#
# COMPACT_ATOMS: atom_id res chain seq x y z
N MET A 1 26.57 49.69 -1.11
CA MET A 1 25.46 49.41 -0.18
C MET A 1 25.22 47.90 -0.17
N PRO A 2 25.24 47.22 0.99
CA PRO A 2 24.94 45.79 1.05
C PRO A 2 23.47 45.57 0.70
N ARG A 3 23.23 44.64 -0.24
CA ARG A 3 21.89 44.27 -0.70
C ARG A 3 21.35 43.24 0.29
N LEU A 4 20.16 43.48 0.83
CA LEU A 4 19.47 42.52 1.69
C LEU A 4 19.04 41.33 0.84
N VAL A 5 19.85 40.27 0.83
CA VAL A 5 19.48 38.98 0.24
C VAL A 5 18.63 38.24 1.27
N GLY A 6 17.31 38.35 1.14
CA GLY A 6 16.38 37.59 1.98
C GLY A 6 16.53 36.10 1.70
N GLN A 7 16.97 35.34 2.70
CA GLN A 7 17.06 33.89 2.62
C GLN A 7 15.63 33.33 2.54
N ARG A 8 15.27 32.74 1.40
CA ARG A 8 13.92 32.19 1.19
C ARG A 8 13.70 31.02 2.17
N SER A 9 12.74 31.18 3.08
CA SER A 9 12.36 30.13 4.01
C SER A 9 11.64 29.00 3.25
N ASN A 10 12.29 27.85 3.15
CA ASN A 10 11.71 26.63 2.55
C ASN A 10 10.94 25.79 3.58
N THR A 11 10.69 26.30 4.78
CA THR A 11 10.03 25.56 5.86
C THR A 11 8.68 24.99 5.42
N GLY A 12 7.88 25.74 4.67
CA GLY A 12 6.61 25.25 4.12
C GLY A 12 6.80 24.11 3.12
N ALA A 13 7.76 24.24 2.19
CA ALA A 13 8.05 23.20 1.19
C ALA A 13 8.54 21.89 1.85
N ASN A 14 9.35 22.01 2.91
CA ASN A 14 9.85 20.86 3.66
C ASN A 14 8.70 20.12 4.35
N ILE A 15 7.77 20.85 4.99
CA ILE A 15 6.60 20.24 5.65
C ILE A 15 5.70 19.56 4.61
N THR A 16 5.42 20.21 3.49
CA THR A 16 4.62 19.61 2.40
C THR A 16 5.25 18.33 1.88
N SER A 17 6.57 18.32 1.65
CA SER A 17 7.27 17.10 1.20
C SER A 17 7.17 15.94 2.20
N LEU A 18 7.23 16.23 3.51
CA LEU A 18 7.11 15.22 4.55
C LEU A 18 5.71 14.57 4.53
N ILE A 19 4.67 15.38 4.39
CA ILE A 19 3.28 14.92 4.33
C ILE A 19 3.06 14.02 3.10
N ILE A 20 3.59 14.42 1.94
CA ILE A 20 3.47 13.63 0.71
C ILE A 20 4.16 12.27 0.86
N LEU A 21 5.35 12.23 1.46
CA LEU A 21 6.07 10.99 1.74
C LEU A 21 5.26 10.06 2.66
N LEU A 22 4.68 10.60 3.72
CA LEU A 22 3.81 9.85 4.64
C LEU A 22 2.57 9.29 3.93
N ALA A 23 1.92 10.09 3.07
CA ALA A 23 0.76 9.67 2.32
C ALA A 23 1.07 8.50 1.36
N ILE A 24 2.20 8.57 0.66
CA ILE A 24 2.66 7.48 -0.23
C ILE A 24 2.94 6.21 0.59
N PHE A 25 3.64 6.35 1.71
CA PHE A 25 3.96 5.20 2.57
C PHE A 25 2.71 4.54 3.14
N GLY A 26 1.72 5.33 3.56
CA GLY A 26 0.41 4.85 4.01
C GLY A 26 -0.33 4.09 2.91
N ALA A 27 -0.39 4.66 1.70
CA ALA A 27 -1.02 4.02 0.55
C ALA A 27 -0.36 2.68 0.16
N LEU A 28 0.98 2.62 0.19
CA LEU A 28 1.72 1.37 -0.06
C LEU A 28 1.47 0.34 1.04
N SER A 29 1.48 0.76 2.31
CA SER A 29 1.23 -0.14 3.44
C SER A 29 -0.18 -0.74 3.39
N GLU A 30 -1.16 0.06 2.97
CA GLU A 30 -2.53 -0.40 2.73
C GLU A 30 -2.60 -1.37 1.53
N TYR A 31 -1.92 -1.06 0.42
CA TYR A 31 -1.88 -1.91 -0.77
C TYR A 31 -1.26 -3.28 -0.50
N PHE A 32 -0.14 -3.33 0.23
CA PHE A 32 0.48 -4.59 0.64
C PHE A 32 -0.27 -5.30 1.79
N GLY A 33 -1.28 -4.64 2.38
CA GLY A 33 -2.09 -5.22 3.46
C GLY A 33 -1.39 -5.27 4.81
N VAL A 34 -0.39 -4.43 5.04
CA VAL A 34 0.25 -4.22 6.36
C VAL A 34 -0.72 -3.53 7.32
N ILE A 35 -1.54 -2.63 6.78
CA ILE A 35 -2.65 -1.95 7.45
C ILE A 35 -3.92 -2.13 6.61
N ASP A 36 -5.09 -2.07 7.26
CA ASP A 36 -6.42 -2.21 6.63
C ASP A 36 -7.33 -1.10 7.18
N ILE A 37 -7.11 0.12 6.68
CA ILE A 37 -7.89 1.31 7.04
C ILE A 37 -9.03 1.53 6.06
N VAL A 38 -8.84 1.19 4.78
CA VAL A 38 -9.81 1.40 3.69
C VAL A 38 -10.26 0.05 3.15
N PRO A 39 -11.47 -0.41 3.53
CA PRO A 39 -12.00 -1.70 3.09
C PRO A 39 -12.05 -1.77 1.56
N GLY A 40 -11.39 -2.78 0.98
CA GLY A 40 -11.40 -2.99 -0.47
C GLY A 40 -10.24 -2.36 -1.23
N PHE A 41 -9.42 -1.51 -0.60
CA PHE A 41 -8.31 -0.83 -1.26
C PHE A 41 -7.15 -1.79 -1.59
N GLY A 42 -6.68 -1.81 -2.84
CA GLY A 42 -5.56 -2.66 -3.28
C GLY A 42 -5.84 -4.18 -3.29
N ARG A 43 -7.08 -4.61 -2.97
CA ARG A 43 -7.44 -6.04 -2.85
C ARG A 43 -7.68 -6.74 -4.19
N GLU A 44 -7.35 -6.09 -5.30
CA GLU A 44 -7.53 -6.60 -6.66
C GLU A 44 -6.71 -7.88 -6.93
N GLY A 45 -5.58 -8.08 -6.23
CA GLY A 45 -4.71 -9.26 -6.36
C GLY A 45 -4.87 -10.35 -5.28
N ARG A 46 -5.53 -10.06 -4.14
CA ARG A 46 -5.60 -11.00 -3.01
C ARG A 46 -6.61 -12.15 -3.21
N TYR A 47 -7.54 -12.01 -4.16
CA TYR A 47 -8.41 -13.12 -4.58
C TYR A 47 -7.70 -14.12 -5.50
N PHE A 48 -6.54 -13.78 -6.08
CA PHE A 48 -5.79 -14.67 -6.96
C PHE A 48 -4.84 -15.61 -6.20
N HIS A 49 -4.34 -15.23 -5.02
CA HIS A 49 -3.40 -16.07 -4.27
C HIS A 49 -4.09 -17.25 -3.57
N LEU A 50 -5.37 -17.13 -3.20
CA LEU A 50 -6.14 -18.21 -2.56
C LEU A 50 -6.69 -19.25 -3.55
N LYS A 51 -6.61 -19.02 -4.87
CA LYS A 51 -7.05 -19.99 -5.88
C LYS A 51 -5.94 -20.95 -6.35
N PHE A 52 -4.71 -20.76 -5.90
CA PHE A 52 -3.57 -21.59 -6.31
C PHE A 52 -3.17 -22.66 -5.28
N GLN A 53 -3.94 -22.84 -4.20
CA GLN A 53 -3.85 -24.05 -3.39
C GLN A 53 -4.82 -25.08 -3.95
N ALA A 54 -4.34 -25.78 -4.99
CA ALA A 54 -5.02 -26.87 -5.65
C ALA A 54 -5.58 -27.89 -4.66
N THR A 55 -6.90 -28.00 -4.57
CA THR A 55 -7.75 -29.11 -5.06
C THR A 55 -7.14 -30.53 -5.13
N ASN A 56 -6.12 -30.87 -4.35
CA ASN A 56 -5.59 -32.24 -4.29
C ASN A 56 -6.22 -33.05 -3.15
N GLU A 57 -6.88 -32.41 -2.18
CA GLU A 57 -7.52 -33.10 -1.06
C GLU A 57 -8.98 -33.49 -1.37
N GLN A 58 -9.63 -32.84 -2.33
CA GLN A 58 -11.03 -33.12 -2.68
C GLN A 58 -11.22 -34.22 -3.73
N MET A 59 -10.17 -34.61 -4.47
CA MET A 59 -10.26 -35.70 -5.46
C MET A 59 -9.98 -37.10 -4.88
N ILE A 60 -9.62 -37.23 -3.60
CA ILE A 60 -9.32 -38.53 -2.97
C ILE A 60 -10.57 -39.12 -2.27
N GLN A 61 -11.65 -38.36 -2.12
CA GLN A 61 -12.86 -38.77 -1.39
C GLN A 61 -14.07 -39.06 -2.29
N GLN A 62 -13.88 -39.42 -3.55
CA GLN A 62 -14.91 -40.12 -4.32
C GLN A 62 -14.67 -41.62 -4.22
N PRO A 63 -15.30 -42.35 -3.27
CA PRO A 63 -15.46 -43.78 -3.42
C PRO A 63 -16.36 -44.00 -4.63
N ASN A 64 -15.77 -44.62 -5.65
CA ASN A 64 -16.46 -45.09 -6.84
C ASN A 64 -17.30 -46.32 -6.44
N GLN A 65 -18.63 -46.22 -6.59
CA GLN A 65 -19.66 -47.27 -6.46
C GLN A 65 -19.90 -47.82 -5.04
#